data_AF-A0A1Y5HK06-F1
#
_entry.id   AF-A0A1Y5HK06-F1
#
_cell.length_a   1.000
_cell.length_b   1.000
_cell.length_c   1.000
_cell.angle_alpha   90.00
_cell.angle_beta   90.00
_cell.angle_gamma   90.00
#
_symmetry.space_group_name_H-M   'P 1'
#
loop_
_entity.id
_entity.type
_entity.pdbx_description
1 polymer ?
#
loop_
_entity_poly.entity_id
_entity_poly.type
_entity_poly.pdbx_seq_one_letter_code
_entity_poly.pdbx_strand_id
1 'polypeptide(L)'
;MKSLLFAAAFSILPALSAAKDSIFTNYQAYEKFVTEHVMARKFQTLILQLGGRDELTKEELRALNRQMRSVMPKDFTQSAVIKSVDLGSGFSQEARVFWTGLSYVYYYAFLHQREDELVVLKFNLNTSSSKIFDKF
;
A
#
# COMPACT_ATOMS: atom_id res chain seq x y z
N MET A 1 -5.41 -52.58 38.65
CA MET A 1 -4.17 -51.86 38.25
C MET A 1 -4.57 -50.81 37.22
N LYS A 2 -4.33 -49.54 37.52
CA LYS A 2 -4.79 -48.37 36.76
C LYS A 2 -3.75 -48.02 35.69
N SER A 3 -4.11 -48.12 34.41
CA SER A 3 -3.27 -47.64 33.31
C SER A 3 -3.62 -46.17 33.04
N LEU A 4 -2.64 -45.28 33.27
CA LEU A 4 -2.71 -43.85 32.98
C LEU A 4 -2.43 -43.61 31.49
N LEU A 5 -3.42 -43.07 30.77
CA LEU A 5 -3.25 -42.53 29.42
C LEU A 5 -2.69 -41.11 29.52
N PHE A 6 -1.46 -40.90 29.05
CA PHE A 6 -0.88 -39.58 28.84
C PHE A 6 -1.42 -38.99 27.54
N ALA A 7 -2.27 -37.97 27.63
CA ALA A 7 -2.70 -37.17 26.48
C ALA A 7 -1.64 -36.10 26.19
N ALA A 8 -0.96 -36.22 25.05
CA ALA A 8 -0.06 -35.20 24.55
C ALA A 8 -0.87 -34.06 23.91
N ALA A 9 -0.91 -32.90 24.56
CA ALA A 9 -1.51 -31.70 24.01
C ALA A 9 -0.55 -31.06 22.98
N PHE A 10 -0.95 -31.09 21.71
CA PHE A 10 -0.24 -30.41 20.62
C PHE A 10 -0.62 -28.93 20.64
N SER A 11 0.24 -28.08 21.21
CA SER A 11 0.05 -26.63 21.19
C SER A 11 0.27 -26.09 19.77
N ILE A 12 -0.82 -25.82 19.06
CA ILE A 12 -0.80 -25.07 17.80
C ILE A 12 -0.50 -23.61 18.15
N LEU A 13 0.78 -23.23 18.14
CA LEU A 13 1.13 -21.82 18.18
C LEU A 13 0.77 -21.21 16.82
N PRO A 14 -0.10 -20.19 16.76
CA PRO A 14 -0.31 -19.46 15.52
C PRO A 14 1.02 -18.79 15.17
N ALA A 15 1.65 -19.21 14.09
CA ALA A 15 2.75 -18.49 13.49
C ALA A 15 2.21 -17.09 13.16
N LEU A 16 2.63 -16.07 13.91
CA LEU A 16 2.47 -14.69 13.49
C LEU A 16 3.29 -14.55 12.20
N SER A 17 2.62 -14.72 11.06
CA SER A 17 3.16 -14.30 9.78
C SER A 17 3.41 -12.80 9.90
N ALA A 18 4.67 -12.40 10.00
CA ALA A 18 5.04 -11.01 9.88
C ALA A 18 4.50 -10.56 8.52
N ALA A 19 3.56 -9.60 8.55
CA ALA A 19 3.03 -9.02 7.32
C ALA A 19 4.23 -8.57 6.48
N LYS A 20 4.40 -9.19 5.31
CA LYS A 20 5.47 -8.82 4.39
C LYS A 20 5.07 -7.47 3.80
N ASP A 21 5.88 -6.44 4.06
CA ASP A 21 5.66 -5.12 3.49
C ASP A 21 5.52 -5.25 1.96
N SER A 22 4.61 -4.46 1.38
CA SER A 22 4.34 -4.37 -0.05
C SER A 22 3.72 -5.61 -0.71
N ILE A 23 3.33 -6.63 0.04
CA ILE A 23 2.69 -7.84 -0.51
C ILE A 23 1.21 -7.87 -0.13
N PHE A 24 0.37 -8.10 -1.12
CA PHE A 24 -1.09 -8.21 -0.99
C PHE A 24 -1.56 -9.53 -1.55
N THR A 25 -2.66 -10.07 -1.00
CA THR A 25 -3.23 -11.35 -1.47
C THR A 25 -3.72 -11.29 -2.91
N ASN A 26 -4.16 -10.12 -3.38
CA ASN A 26 -4.55 -9.89 -4.76
C ASN A 26 -4.69 -8.38 -5.02
N TYR A 27 -4.98 -8.04 -6.28
CA TYR A 27 -5.22 -6.66 -6.69
C TYR A 27 -6.34 -5.97 -5.91
N GLN A 28 -7.43 -6.66 -5.57
CA GLN A 28 -8.54 -6.05 -4.84
C GLN A 28 -8.13 -5.63 -3.41
N ALA A 29 -7.34 -6.46 -2.73
CA ALA A 29 -6.81 -6.13 -1.41
C ALA A 29 -5.87 -4.90 -1.45
N TYR A 30 -5.03 -4.85 -2.48
CA TYR A 30 -4.14 -3.71 -2.76
C TYR A 30 -4.92 -2.43 -3.08
N GLU A 31 -5.85 -2.50 -4.01
CA GLU A 31 -6.71 -1.40 -4.46
C GLU A 31 -7.43 -0.78 -3.26
N LYS A 32 -8.09 -1.63 -2.46
CA LYS A 32 -8.81 -1.21 -1.26
C LYS A 32 -7.87 -0.53 -0.27
N PHE A 33 -6.71 -1.13 -0.01
CA PHE A 33 -5.72 -0.57 0.91
C PHE A 33 -5.27 0.83 0.47
N VAL A 34 -4.84 0.99 -0.78
CA VAL A 34 -4.38 2.28 -1.31
C VAL A 34 -5.50 3.31 -1.25
N THR A 35 -6.69 2.94 -1.72
CA THR A 35 -7.83 3.85 -1.79
C THR A 35 -8.25 4.34 -0.40
N GLU A 36 -8.43 3.44 0.57
CA GLU A 36 -8.81 3.80 1.94
C GLU A 36 -7.76 4.72 2.61
N HIS A 37 -6.48 4.43 2.43
CA HIS A 37 -5.42 5.16 3.12
C HIS A 37 -5.11 6.50 2.47
N VAL A 38 -5.15 6.60 1.14
CA VAL A 38 -4.97 7.89 0.46
C VAL A 38 -6.17 8.78 0.71
N MET A 39 -7.41 8.26 0.56
CA MET A 39 -8.63 9.06 0.78
C MET A 39 -8.70 9.65 2.18
N ALA A 40 -8.38 8.86 3.21
CA ALA A 40 -8.34 9.29 4.61
C ALA A 40 -7.02 9.97 5.02
N ARG A 41 -6.11 10.22 4.07
CA ARG A 41 -4.78 10.84 4.27
C ARG A 41 -3.95 10.17 5.37
N LYS A 42 -4.06 8.85 5.48
CA LYS A 42 -3.24 8.00 6.35
C LYS A 42 -1.89 7.71 5.68
N PHE A 43 -1.17 8.74 5.26
CA PHE A 43 0.05 8.61 4.45
C PHE A 43 1.16 7.87 5.19
N GLN A 44 1.27 8.06 6.50
CA GLN A 44 2.23 7.31 7.31
C GLN A 44 2.01 5.80 7.20
N THR A 45 0.77 5.33 7.33
CA THR A 45 0.43 3.90 7.19
C THR A 45 0.65 3.41 5.76
N LEU A 46 0.25 4.22 4.77
CA LEU A 46 0.49 3.93 3.35
C LEU A 46 1.98 3.69 3.08
N ILE A 47 2.85 4.61 3.51
CA ILE A 47 4.30 4.55 3.28
C ILE A 47 4.91 3.33 3.97
N LEU A 48 4.55 3.09 5.23
CA LEU A 48 5.09 1.95 5.97
C LEU A 48 4.70 0.61 5.33
N GLN A 49 3.45 0.47 4.89
CA GLN A 49 2.96 -0.77 4.30
C GLN A 49 3.50 -1.00 2.88
N LEU A 50 3.80 0.05 2.11
CA LEU A 50 4.27 -0.05 0.73
C LEU A 50 5.81 0.01 0.61
N GLY A 51 6.53 -0.38 1.66
CA GLY A 51 7.98 -0.59 1.61
C GLY A 51 8.85 0.59 2.06
N GLY A 52 8.26 1.69 2.53
CA GLY A 52 9.01 2.84 3.04
C GLY A 52 9.58 2.65 4.45
N ARG A 53 9.41 1.48 5.08
CA ARG A 53 9.94 1.18 6.44
C ARG A 53 11.47 1.20 6.50
N ASP A 54 12.12 0.79 5.43
CA ASP A 54 13.58 0.71 5.37
C ASP A 54 14.22 1.99 4.80
N GLU A 55 13.40 2.88 4.20
CA GLU A 55 13.86 4.09 3.52
C GLU A 55 13.82 5.34 4.41
N LEU A 56 12.98 5.37 5.45
CA LEU A 56 12.73 6.56 6.26
C LEU A 56 12.82 6.27 7.76
N THR A 57 13.52 7.14 8.49
CA THR A 57 13.45 7.19 9.96
C THR A 57 12.04 7.61 10.41
N LYS A 58 11.71 7.35 11.69
CA LYS A 58 10.41 7.75 12.27
C LYS A 58 10.20 9.26 12.20
N GLU A 59 11.26 10.02 12.38
CA GLU A 59 11.29 11.48 12.37
C GLU A 59 11.01 12.01 10.96
N GLU A 60 11.69 11.47 9.94
CA GLU A 60 11.48 11.81 8.52
C GLU A 60 10.06 11.46 8.08
N LEU A 61 9.56 10.28 8.44
CA LEU A 61 8.21 9.86 8.12
C LEU A 61 7.15 10.77 8.75
N ARG A 62 7.34 11.20 10.01
CA ARG A 62 6.45 12.16 10.67
C ARG A 62 6.51 13.53 10.00
N ALA A 63 7.70 14.00 9.61
CA ALA A 63 7.87 15.27 8.91
C ALA A 63 7.18 15.26 7.55
N LEU A 64 7.40 14.20 6.76
CA LEU A 64 6.74 13.98 5.48
C LEU A 64 5.22 13.93 5.63
N ASN A 65 4.69 13.18 6.59
CA ASN A 65 3.26 13.09 6.83
C ASN A 65 2.65 14.47 7.19
N ARG A 66 3.34 15.28 8.00
CA ARG A 66 2.90 16.67 8.29
C ARG A 66 2.88 17.54 7.05
N GLN A 67 3.95 17.49 6.24
CA GLN A 67 4.04 18.24 4.99
C GLN A 67 2.90 17.85 4.04
N MET A 68 2.69 16.56 3.82
CA MET A 68 1.63 16.06 2.93
C MET A 68 0.23 16.50 3.40
N ARG A 69 -0.06 16.40 4.71
CA ARG A 69 -1.35 16.86 5.26
C ARG A 69 -1.52 18.37 5.21
N SER A 70 -0.43 19.14 5.27
CA SER A 70 -0.49 20.59 5.11
C SER A 70 -0.82 21.00 3.67
N VAL A 71 -0.27 20.28 2.68
CA VAL A 71 -0.57 20.52 1.26
C VAL A 71 -1.94 19.94 0.87
N MET A 72 -2.41 18.91 1.57
CA MET A 72 -3.68 18.20 1.34
C MET A 72 -4.61 18.34 2.56
N PRO A 73 -5.25 19.50 2.78
CA PRO A 73 -5.91 19.84 4.04
C PRO A 73 -7.28 19.20 4.25
N LYS A 74 -7.87 18.54 3.24
CA LYS A 74 -9.14 17.80 3.36
C LYS A 74 -9.02 16.36 2.86
N ASP A 75 -9.84 15.46 3.41
CA ASP A 75 -9.94 14.08 2.91
C ASP A 75 -10.44 14.09 1.46
N PHE A 76 -10.06 13.07 0.71
CA PHE A 76 -10.52 12.90 -0.67
C PHE A 76 -11.87 12.20 -0.69
N THR A 77 -12.80 12.67 -1.52
CA THR A 77 -14.15 12.10 -1.63
C THR A 77 -14.33 11.29 -2.92
N GLN A 78 -13.39 11.39 -3.85
CA GLN A 78 -13.44 10.74 -5.14
C GLN A 78 -12.09 10.12 -5.50
N SER A 79 -12.10 9.08 -6.32
CA SER A 79 -10.90 8.45 -6.87
C SER A 79 -11.17 7.78 -8.23
N ALA A 80 -10.12 7.60 -9.02
CA ALA A 80 -10.17 6.85 -10.27
C ALA A 80 -8.78 6.29 -10.63
N VAL A 81 -8.75 5.13 -11.28
CA VAL A 81 -7.59 4.67 -12.06
C VAL A 81 -7.61 5.41 -13.39
N ILE A 82 -6.56 6.17 -13.71
CA ILE A 82 -6.51 7.04 -14.89
C ILE A 82 -5.60 6.50 -15.99
N LYS A 83 -4.69 5.58 -15.66
CA LYS A 83 -3.83 4.89 -16.61
C LYS A 83 -3.38 3.56 -16.00
N SER A 84 -3.42 2.50 -16.79
CA SER A 84 -2.83 1.21 -16.46
C SER A 84 -2.12 0.68 -17.70
N VAL A 85 -0.89 0.19 -17.53
CA VAL A 85 -0.05 -0.33 -18.61
C VAL A 85 0.44 -1.72 -18.19
N ASP A 86 0.06 -2.73 -18.97
CA ASP A 86 0.62 -4.07 -18.87
C ASP A 86 2.00 -4.10 -19.54
N LEU A 87 3.02 -4.56 -18.79
CA LEU A 87 4.40 -4.67 -19.25
C LEU A 87 4.78 -6.12 -19.57
N GLY A 88 3.83 -7.06 -19.44
CA GLY A 88 4.05 -8.48 -19.64
C GLY A 88 4.62 -9.18 -18.40
N SER A 89 4.57 -10.51 -18.40
CA SER A 89 5.12 -11.37 -17.33
C SER A 89 4.63 -11.00 -15.91
N GLY A 90 3.38 -10.52 -15.81
CA GLY A 90 2.77 -10.12 -14.55
C GLY A 90 3.18 -8.72 -14.05
N PHE A 91 4.03 -7.99 -14.77
CA PHE A 91 4.41 -6.63 -14.41
C PHE A 91 3.44 -5.60 -14.98
N SER A 92 3.10 -4.59 -14.19
CA SER A 92 2.25 -3.49 -14.65
C SER A 92 2.56 -2.17 -13.97
N GLN A 93 2.24 -1.06 -14.64
CA GLN A 93 2.27 0.28 -14.08
C GLN A 93 0.86 0.83 -13.98
N GLU A 94 0.56 1.52 -12.89
CA GLU A 94 -0.76 2.09 -12.66
C GLU A 94 -0.65 3.53 -12.14
N ALA A 95 -1.52 4.41 -12.65
CA ALA A 95 -1.75 5.73 -12.09
C ALA A 95 -3.19 5.86 -11.60
N ARG A 96 -3.33 6.43 -10.40
CA ARG A 96 -4.61 6.79 -9.79
C ARG A 96 -4.64 8.27 -9.49
N VAL A 97 -5.83 8.85 -9.47
CA VAL A 97 -6.09 10.20 -8.97
C VAL A 97 -7.10 10.15 -7.84
N PHE A 98 -6.88 10.98 -6.82
CA PHE A 98 -7.81 11.20 -5.71
C PHE A 98 -8.09 12.70 -5.61
N TRP A 99 -9.35 13.09 -5.38
CA TRP A 99 -9.70 14.51 -5.33
C TRP A 99 -10.88 14.84 -4.40
N THR A 100 -10.90 16.11 -3.98
CA THR A 100 -12.03 16.79 -3.32
C THR A 100 -12.05 18.23 -3.81
N GLY A 101 -13.11 18.63 -4.50
CA GLY A 101 -13.18 19.94 -5.16
C GLY A 101 -12.02 20.10 -6.16
N LEU A 102 -11.18 21.12 -5.96
CA LEU A 102 -10.01 21.40 -6.80
C LEU A 102 -8.70 20.82 -6.25
N SER A 103 -8.74 20.10 -5.12
CA SER A 103 -7.55 19.46 -4.54
C SER A 103 -7.36 18.09 -5.16
N TYR A 104 -6.25 17.89 -5.87
CA TYR A 104 -5.90 16.62 -6.51
C TYR A 104 -4.60 16.05 -5.93
N VAL A 105 -4.53 14.73 -5.84
CA VAL A 105 -3.29 13.98 -5.64
C VAL A 105 -3.25 12.80 -6.60
N TYR A 106 -2.07 12.55 -7.13
CA TYR A 106 -1.79 11.51 -8.11
C TYR A 106 -0.90 10.45 -7.48
N TYR A 107 -1.29 9.20 -7.64
CA TYR A 107 -0.59 8.03 -7.16
C TYR A 107 -0.07 7.23 -8.35
N TYR A 108 1.14 6.72 -8.23
CA TYR A 108 1.74 5.77 -9.17
C TYR A 108 2.11 4.50 -8.43
N ALA A 109 1.94 3.34 -9.08
CA ALA A 109 2.54 2.09 -8.67
C ALA A 109 3.22 1.35 -9.82
N PHE A 110 4.31 0.67 -9.48
CA PHE A 110 4.87 -0.42 -10.27
C PHE A 110 4.58 -1.73 -9.53
N LEU A 111 3.91 -2.64 -10.20
CA LEU A 111 3.31 -3.83 -9.62
C LEU A 111 3.88 -5.10 -10.28
N HIS A 112 3.90 -6.19 -9.52
CA HIS A 112 4.17 -7.53 -10.03
C HIS A 112 3.15 -8.51 -9.47
N GLN A 113 2.26 -8.99 -10.34
CA GLN A 113 1.35 -10.09 -10.07
C GLN A 113 2.11 -11.41 -10.19
N ARG A 114 2.22 -12.13 -9.07
CA ARG A 114 2.72 -13.51 -8.99
C ARG A 114 1.52 -14.46 -8.97
N GLU A 115 1.76 -15.76 -8.80
CA GLU A 115 0.69 -16.78 -8.82
C GLU A 115 -0.44 -16.45 -7.82
N ASP A 116 -0.10 -16.18 -6.56
CA ASP A 116 -1.08 -16.01 -5.48
C ASP A 116 -0.99 -14.66 -4.75
N GLU A 117 -0.17 -13.73 -5.24
CA GLU A 117 0.07 -12.46 -4.55
C GLU A 117 0.37 -11.32 -5.52
N LEU A 118 0.07 -10.10 -5.10
CA LEU A 118 0.47 -8.87 -5.77
C LEU A 118 1.58 -8.19 -4.95
N VAL A 119 2.70 -7.90 -5.59
CA VAL A 119 3.80 -7.17 -4.97
C VAL A 119 3.85 -5.75 -5.51
N VAL A 120 3.87 -4.77 -4.60
CA VAL A 120 4.13 -3.37 -4.93
C VAL A 120 5.64 -3.16 -4.94
N LEU A 121 6.22 -3.04 -6.13
CA LEU A 121 7.66 -2.86 -6.30
C LEU A 121 8.09 -1.42 -6.05
N LYS A 122 7.21 -0.47 -6.37
CA LYS A 122 7.44 0.96 -6.19
C LYS A 122 6.12 1.69 -6.13
N PHE A 123 6.04 2.73 -5.30
CA PHE A 123 4.93 3.67 -5.36
C PHE A 123 5.43 5.11 -5.30
N ASN A 124 4.63 6.06 -5.81
CA ASN A 124 4.86 7.50 -5.64
C ASN A 124 3.51 8.18 -5.40
N LEU A 125 3.50 9.25 -4.62
CA LEU A 125 2.33 10.08 -4.39
C LEU A 125 2.73 11.54 -4.55
N ASN A 126 2.04 12.30 -5.40
CA ASN A 126 2.43 13.68 -5.73
C ASN A 126 1.21 14.53 -6.09
N THR A 127 1.25 15.83 -5.78
CA THR A 127 0.21 16.78 -6.22
C THR A 127 0.42 17.25 -7.67
N SER A 128 1.63 17.11 -8.21
CA SER A 128 1.92 17.37 -9.61
C SER A 128 1.64 16.13 -10.45
N SER A 129 0.73 16.27 -11.42
CA SER A 129 0.42 15.21 -12.38
C SER A 129 1.61 14.87 -13.28
N SER A 130 2.42 15.85 -13.68
CA SER A 130 3.58 15.61 -14.56
C SER A 130 4.58 14.66 -13.91
N LYS A 131 4.85 14.82 -12.60
CA LYS A 131 5.74 13.93 -11.85
C LYS A 131 5.28 12.46 -11.85
N ILE A 132 4.00 12.22 -12.06
CA ILE A 132 3.43 10.87 -12.17
C ILE A 132 3.42 10.39 -13.62
N PHE A 133 2.99 11.23 -14.56
CA PHE A 133 2.93 10.85 -15.96
C PHE A 133 4.30 10.62 -16.61
N ASP A 134 5.35 11.32 -16.16
CA ASP A 134 6.74 11.13 -16.60
C ASP A 134 7.32 9.73 -16.26
N LYS A 135 6.58 8.88 -15.52
CA LYS A 135 7.01 7.54 -15.13
C LYS A 135 6.56 6.43 -16.10
N PHE A 136 5.69 6.76 -17.05
CA PHE A 136 5.26 5.86 -18.12
C PHE A 136 6.06 6.14 -19.38
#